data_AF-M2UEV6-F1
#
_entry.id   AF-M2UEV6-F1
#
_cell.length_a   1.000
_cell.length_b   1.000
_cell.length_c   1.000
_cell.angle_alpha   90.00
_cell.angle_beta   90.00
_cell.angle_gamma   90.00
#
_symmetry.space_group_name_H-M   'P 1'
#
loop_
_entity.id
_entity.type
_entity.pdbx_description
1 polymer ?
#
loop_
_entity_poly.entity_id
_entity_poly.type
_entity_poly.pdbx_seq_one_letter_code
_entity_poly.pdbx_strand_id
1 'polypeptide(L)'
;MARQELDSPDTAATAATAAAADPQLPSPPSDESLLHYLISLQSFEGSWSLKRELLGVLGLDEGAVKAQMDGVDDRVVATALVIAVFEARLEGLKGSWELVGDKGRAWLEGEVGDGNVEEWVQRGKKVLAA
;
A
#
# COMPACT_ATOMS: atom_id res chain seq x y z
N MET A 1 58.81 15.12 -10.08
CA MET A 1 58.75 16.44 -9.40
C MET A 1 57.30 16.77 -9.12
N ALA A 2 57.00 17.31 -7.94
CA ALA A 2 55.63 17.58 -7.49
C ALA A 2 55.02 18.82 -8.19
N ARG A 3 53.69 18.87 -8.25
CA ARG A 3 52.92 20.09 -8.52
C ARG A 3 51.74 20.20 -7.55
N GLN A 4 52.08 20.66 -6.36
CA GLN A 4 51.26 21.59 -5.58
C GLN A 4 51.40 22.98 -6.24
N GLU A 5 50.48 23.93 -6.11
CA GLU A 5 49.16 23.98 -5.46
C GLU A 5 48.32 25.04 -6.19
N LEU A 6 46.99 25.05 -6.05
CA LEU A 6 46.17 26.26 -6.24
C LEU A 6 44.94 26.23 -5.33
N ASP A 7 44.97 27.12 -4.35
CA ASP A 7 43.90 27.44 -3.41
C ASP A 7 42.71 28.14 -4.09
N SER A 8 41.49 27.86 -3.65
CA SER A 8 40.34 28.79 -3.68
C SER A 8 39.20 28.27 -2.78
N PRO A 9 38.37 29.17 -2.20
CA PRO A 9 37.87 28.98 -0.85
C PRO A 9 36.43 28.44 -0.71
N ASP A 10 36.08 28.16 0.55
CA ASP A 10 34.74 27.80 1.03
C ASP A 10 33.79 29.02 1.14
N THR A 11 32.49 28.70 1.33
CA THR A 11 31.38 29.53 1.85
C THR A 11 30.61 30.47 0.90
N ALA A 12 29.28 30.41 1.09
CA ALA A 12 28.20 31.37 0.77
C ALA A 12 27.41 31.09 -0.53
N ALA A 13 26.26 30.40 -0.55
CA ALA A 13 25.01 30.50 0.24
C ALA A 13 24.02 31.61 -0.20
N THR A 14 22.92 31.17 -0.82
CA THR A 14 21.60 31.85 -0.88
C THR A 14 20.57 30.73 -1.14
N ALA A 15 19.83 30.23 -0.14
CA ALA A 15 18.54 30.72 0.35
C ALA A 15 17.37 30.55 -0.66
N ALA A 16 16.11 30.29 -0.29
CA ALA A 16 15.46 29.78 0.94
C ALA A 16 13.94 29.60 0.62
N THR A 17 13.17 28.98 1.53
CA THR A 17 11.69 28.85 1.50
C THR A 17 11.14 27.83 0.48
N ALA A 18 10.05 27.08 0.72
CA ALA A 18 9.14 26.94 1.87
C ALA A 18 8.75 25.44 2.02
N ALA A 19 7.99 24.96 3.00
CA ALA A 19 7.27 25.60 4.10
C ALA A 19 7.30 24.66 5.34
N ALA A 20 7.09 25.21 6.53
CA ALA A 20 6.64 24.38 7.64
C ALA A 20 5.20 23.93 7.36
N ALA A 21 4.97 22.62 7.29
CA ALA A 21 3.62 22.08 7.31
C ALA A 21 3.20 21.90 8.78
N ASP A 22 2.05 22.47 9.14
CA ASP A 22 1.31 22.10 10.34
C ASP A 22 1.21 20.57 10.47
N PRO A 23 1.08 20.02 11.70
CA PRO A 23 0.59 18.66 11.90
C PRO A 23 -0.92 18.61 11.60
N GLN A 24 -1.29 18.95 10.37
CA GLN A 24 -2.60 18.66 9.82
C GLN A 24 -2.78 17.14 9.89
N LEU A 25 -3.90 16.69 10.44
CA LEU A 25 -4.30 15.29 10.33
C LEU A 25 -4.17 14.87 8.85
N PRO A 26 -3.49 13.76 8.55
CA PRO A 26 -3.23 13.39 7.17
C PRO A 26 -4.57 13.23 6.45
N SER A 27 -4.81 14.07 5.44
CA SER A 27 -5.92 13.88 4.54
C SER A 27 -5.80 12.49 3.92
N PRO A 28 -6.91 11.77 3.66
CA PRO A 28 -6.84 10.49 2.98
C PRO A 28 -6.06 10.67 1.66
N PRO A 29 -5.14 9.76 1.32
CA PRO A 29 -4.34 9.87 0.10
C PRO A 29 -5.24 9.90 -1.13
N SER A 30 -4.80 10.57 -2.19
CA SER A 30 -5.46 10.46 -3.50
C SER A 30 -5.41 9.02 -4.00
N ASP A 31 -6.36 8.64 -4.86
CA ASP A 31 -6.45 7.30 -5.44
C ASP A 31 -5.13 6.85 -6.10
N GLU A 32 -4.45 7.74 -6.82
CA GLU A 32 -3.12 7.49 -7.40
C GLU A 32 -2.04 7.28 -6.32
N SER A 33 -2.04 8.09 -5.26
CA SER A 33 -1.06 7.96 -4.16
C SER A 33 -1.27 6.66 -3.38
N LEU A 34 -2.54 6.30 -3.12
CA LEU A 34 -2.93 5.04 -2.50
C LEU A 34 -2.51 3.86 -3.39
N LEU A 35 -2.82 3.93 -4.69
CA LEU A 35 -2.43 2.92 -5.67
C LEU A 35 -0.91 2.68 -5.67
N HIS A 36 -0.11 3.73 -5.84
CA HIS A 36 1.35 3.62 -5.85
C HIS A 36 1.89 3.05 -4.54
N TYR A 37 1.32 3.45 -3.39
CA TYR A 37 1.68 2.90 -2.09
C TYR A 37 1.35 1.40 -2.01
N LEU A 38 0.14 0.98 -2.39
CA LEU A 38 -0.27 -0.42 -2.39
C LEU A 38 0.60 -1.28 -3.31
N ILE A 39 0.92 -0.82 -4.52
CA ILE A 39 1.88 -1.50 -5.41
C ILE A 39 3.25 -1.64 -4.74
N SER A 40 3.76 -0.58 -4.11
CA SER A 40 5.09 -0.59 -3.45
C SER A 40 5.19 -1.56 -2.26
N LEU A 41 4.07 -1.94 -1.65
CA LEU A 41 4.00 -2.90 -0.56
C LEU A 41 3.91 -4.36 -1.01
N GLN A 42 3.69 -4.64 -2.31
CA GLN A 42 3.54 -6.02 -2.77
C GLN A 42 4.86 -6.79 -2.64
N SER A 43 4.80 -7.99 -2.07
CA SER A 43 5.94 -8.90 -2.01
C SER A 43 6.33 -9.43 -3.39
N PHE A 44 7.55 -9.98 -3.51
CA PHE A 44 7.98 -10.66 -4.73
C PHE A 44 7.02 -11.79 -5.14
N GLU A 45 6.36 -12.44 -4.17
CA GLU A 45 5.41 -13.54 -4.41
C GLU A 45 4.02 -13.06 -4.87
N GLY A 46 3.64 -11.82 -4.56
CA GLY A 46 2.33 -11.24 -4.92
C GLY A 46 1.47 -10.81 -3.73
N SER A 47 1.85 -11.17 -2.52
CA SER A 47 1.09 -10.92 -1.29
C SER A 47 1.33 -9.53 -0.67
N TRP A 48 0.50 -9.17 0.30
CA TRP A 48 0.74 -8.09 1.26
C TRP A 48 0.93 -8.65 2.68
N SER A 49 1.33 -7.79 3.63
CA SER A 49 1.41 -8.14 5.06
C SER A 49 0.44 -7.27 5.85
N LEU A 50 -0.31 -7.87 6.79
CA LEU A 50 -1.19 -7.11 7.67
C LEU A 50 -0.35 -6.29 8.65
N LYS A 51 -0.31 -4.98 8.44
CA LYS A 51 0.46 -4.04 9.24
C LYS A 51 -0.43 -2.83 9.58
N ARG A 52 -0.16 -2.18 10.70
CA ARG A 52 -0.94 -1.00 11.14
C ARG A 52 -0.84 0.16 10.16
N GLU A 53 0.27 0.26 9.42
CA GLU A 53 0.47 1.23 8.35
C GLU A 53 -0.46 0.96 7.15
N LEU A 54 -0.67 -0.31 6.79
CA LEU A 54 -1.62 -0.72 5.75
C LEU A 54 -3.07 -0.47 6.19
N LEU A 55 -3.43 -0.79 7.43
CA LEU A 55 -4.77 -0.50 7.94
C LEU A 55 -5.03 1.00 8.06
N GLY A 56 -4.03 1.77 8.52
CA GLY A 56 -4.08 3.21 8.67
C GLY A 56 -4.27 3.94 7.34
N VAL A 57 -3.57 3.55 6.27
CA VAL A 57 -3.74 4.17 4.94
C VAL A 57 -5.12 3.86 4.31
N LEU A 58 -5.71 2.71 4.67
CA LEU A 58 -7.04 2.30 4.21
C LEU A 58 -8.19 2.88 5.04
N GLY A 59 -7.87 3.49 6.20
CA GLY A 59 -8.85 4.01 7.16
C GLY A 59 -9.60 2.93 7.93
N LEU A 60 -8.98 1.77 8.16
CA LEU A 60 -9.64 0.58 8.71
C LEU A 60 -9.26 0.30 10.16
N ASP A 61 -10.24 -0.14 10.95
CA ASP A 61 -10.03 -0.65 12.30
C ASP A 61 -9.58 -2.12 12.28
N GLU A 62 -8.57 -2.45 13.10
CA GLU A 62 -8.01 -3.79 13.20
C GLU A 62 -9.02 -4.79 13.81
N GLY A 63 -9.87 -4.34 14.71
CA GLY A 63 -10.95 -5.15 15.29
C GLY A 63 -12.02 -5.50 14.27
N ALA A 64 -12.45 -4.54 13.45
CA ALA A 64 -13.41 -4.75 12.35
C ALA A 64 -12.87 -5.72 11.28
N VAL A 65 -11.59 -5.59 10.90
CA VAL A 65 -10.91 -6.55 10.00
C VAL A 65 -10.93 -7.96 10.61
N LYS A 66 -10.49 -8.10 11.87
CA LYS A 66 -10.45 -9.39 12.56
C LYS A 66 -11.83 -10.01 12.74
N ALA A 67 -12.88 -9.22 12.98
CA ALA A 67 -14.24 -9.73 13.15
C ALA A 67 -14.87 -10.29 11.86
N GLN A 68 -14.34 -9.99 10.67
CA GLN A 68 -14.86 -10.43 9.38
C GLN A 68 -13.93 -11.41 8.64
N MET A 69 -12.65 -11.47 9.02
CA MET A 69 -11.59 -12.15 8.29
C MET A 69 -10.70 -13.01 9.21
N ASP A 70 -11.25 -13.54 10.30
CA ASP A 70 -10.53 -14.46 11.20
C ASP A 70 -10.33 -15.86 10.62
N GLY A 71 -9.53 -16.67 11.33
CA GLY A 71 -9.31 -18.09 11.03
C GLY A 71 -8.24 -18.40 9.96
N VAL A 72 -7.55 -17.38 9.42
CA VAL A 72 -6.49 -17.52 8.40
C VAL A 72 -5.26 -16.67 8.71
N ASP A 73 -4.20 -16.83 7.92
CA ASP A 73 -2.96 -16.06 8.04
C ASP A 73 -3.15 -14.57 7.71
N ASP A 74 -2.41 -13.71 8.41
CA ASP A 74 -2.44 -12.25 8.21
C ASP A 74 -2.11 -11.82 6.76
N ARG A 75 -1.27 -12.56 6.02
CA ARG A 75 -1.00 -12.29 4.60
C ARG A 75 -2.20 -12.61 3.71
N VAL A 76 -3.00 -13.64 4.04
CA VAL A 76 -4.27 -13.95 3.35
C VAL A 76 -5.25 -12.79 3.55
N VAL A 77 -5.43 -12.34 4.81
CA VAL A 77 -6.27 -11.19 5.14
C VAL A 77 -5.83 -9.94 4.39
N ALA A 78 -4.54 -9.57 4.50
CA ALA A 78 -4.01 -8.37 3.86
C ALA A 78 -4.10 -8.40 2.32
N THR A 79 -3.84 -9.56 1.71
CA THR A 79 -3.88 -9.69 0.25
C THR A 79 -5.30 -9.60 -0.28
N ALA A 80 -6.25 -10.31 0.33
CA ALA A 80 -7.67 -10.22 -0.01
C ALA A 80 -8.23 -8.80 0.19
N LEU A 81 -7.80 -8.11 1.27
CA LEU A 81 -8.19 -6.73 1.56
C LEU A 81 -7.65 -5.73 0.52
N VAL A 82 -6.40 -5.87 0.07
CA VAL A 82 -5.82 -4.99 -0.96
C VAL A 82 -6.48 -5.23 -2.33
N ILE A 83 -6.76 -6.48 -2.70
CA ILE A 83 -7.53 -6.80 -3.92
C ILE A 83 -8.94 -6.19 -3.84
N ALA A 84 -9.60 -6.27 -2.68
CA ALA A 84 -10.89 -5.62 -2.46
C ALA A 84 -10.81 -4.09 -2.61
N VAL A 85 -9.71 -3.44 -2.19
CA VAL A 85 -9.50 -1.99 -2.37
C VAL A 85 -9.29 -1.64 -3.85
N PHE A 86 -8.49 -2.43 -4.57
CA PHE A 86 -8.30 -2.24 -6.01
C PHE A 86 -9.64 -2.25 -6.77
N GLU A 87 -10.52 -3.20 -6.43
CA GLU A 87 -11.81 -3.37 -7.10
C GLU A 87 -12.91 -2.41 -6.62
N ALA A 88 -12.94 -2.05 -5.33
CA ALA A 88 -14.02 -1.23 -4.76
C ALA A 88 -13.73 0.28 -4.74
N ARG A 89 -12.46 0.68 -4.70
CA ARG A 89 -12.05 2.10 -4.62
C ARG A 89 -11.24 2.56 -5.82
N LEU A 90 -10.46 1.69 -6.45
CA LEU A 90 -9.51 2.05 -7.50
C LEU A 90 -9.90 1.52 -8.90
N GLU A 91 -11.17 1.17 -9.12
CA GLU A 91 -11.66 0.62 -10.41
C GLU A 91 -11.29 1.51 -11.61
N GLY A 92 -11.39 2.83 -11.46
CA GLY A 92 -11.01 3.81 -12.49
C GLY A 92 -9.53 3.78 -12.90
N LEU A 93 -8.67 3.13 -12.10
CA LEU A 93 -7.23 2.96 -12.35
C LEU A 93 -6.86 1.50 -12.72
N LYS A 94 -7.83 0.66 -13.13
CA LYS A 94 -7.63 -0.78 -13.36
C LYS A 94 -6.43 -1.12 -14.25
N GLY A 95 -6.24 -0.41 -15.37
CA GLY A 95 -5.09 -0.65 -16.27
C GLY A 95 -3.72 -0.41 -15.63
N SER A 96 -3.65 0.22 -14.46
CA SER A 96 -2.43 0.44 -13.68
C SER A 96 -2.21 -0.61 -12.57
N TRP A 97 -3.25 -1.33 -12.13
CA TRP A 97 -3.13 -2.35 -11.08
C TRP A 97 -3.48 -3.77 -11.49
N GLU A 98 -4.12 -4.02 -12.62
CA GLU A 98 -4.67 -5.35 -12.96
C GLU A 98 -3.63 -6.48 -12.83
N LEU A 99 -2.43 -6.33 -13.40
CA LEU A 99 -1.35 -7.32 -13.27
C LEU A 99 -0.83 -7.51 -11.83
N VAL A 100 -0.92 -6.47 -10.98
CA VAL A 100 -0.55 -6.51 -9.56
C VAL A 100 -1.63 -7.24 -8.77
N GLY A 101 -2.91 -6.94 -9.06
CA GLY A 101 -4.08 -7.60 -8.49
C GLY A 101 -4.16 -9.09 -8.88
N ASP A 102 -3.95 -9.42 -10.15
CA ASP A 102 -3.96 -10.79 -10.67
C ASP A 102 -2.86 -11.63 -10.04
N LYS A 103 -1.65 -11.08 -9.88
CA LYS A 103 -0.57 -11.73 -9.15
C LYS A 103 -0.92 -11.95 -7.66
N GLY A 104 -1.62 -10.99 -7.04
CA GLY A 104 -2.17 -11.14 -5.69
C GLY A 104 -3.24 -12.24 -5.61
N ARG A 105 -4.13 -12.32 -6.59
CA ARG A 105 -5.16 -13.37 -6.71
C ARG A 105 -4.53 -14.75 -6.89
N ALA A 106 -3.51 -14.88 -7.75
CA ALA A 106 -2.78 -16.13 -7.95
C ALA A 106 -1.97 -16.58 -6.71
N TRP A 107 -1.41 -15.64 -5.94
CA TRP A 107 -0.81 -15.97 -4.65
C TRP A 107 -1.89 -16.43 -3.65
N LEU A 108 -3.02 -15.71 -3.57
CA LEU A 108 -4.13 -16.04 -2.68
C LEU A 108 -4.72 -17.42 -3.00
N GLU A 109 -4.87 -17.76 -4.28
CA GLU A 109 -5.26 -19.09 -4.78
C GLU A 109 -4.37 -20.21 -4.22
N GLY A 110 -3.05 -20.00 -4.13
CA GLY A 110 -2.12 -20.96 -3.56
C GLY A 110 -2.32 -21.20 -2.06
N GLU A 111 -2.80 -20.20 -1.32
CA GLU A 111 -2.98 -20.26 0.14
C GLU A 111 -4.38 -20.75 0.57
N VAL A 112 -5.43 -20.33 -0.13
CA VAL A 112 -6.83 -20.66 0.23
C VAL A 112 -7.53 -21.61 -0.75
N GLY A 113 -6.94 -21.87 -1.91
CA GLY A 113 -7.56 -22.62 -3.01
C GLY A 113 -8.48 -21.76 -3.89
N ASP A 114 -8.45 -22.00 -5.21
CA ASP A 114 -9.20 -21.28 -6.26
C ASP A 114 -10.66 -20.97 -5.88
N GLY A 115 -11.42 -22.01 -5.49
CA GLY A 115 -12.84 -21.88 -5.12
C GLY A 115 -13.14 -20.94 -3.95
N ASN A 116 -12.13 -20.50 -3.18
CA ASN A 116 -12.29 -19.62 -2.02
C ASN A 116 -11.75 -18.19 -2.26
N VAL A 117 -11.00 -17.94 -3.34
CA VAL A 117 -10.35 -16.64 -3.61
C VAL A 117 -11.36 -15.49 -3.58
N GLU A 118 -12.47 -15.64 -4.32
CA GLU A 118 -13.49 -14.59 -4.37
C GLU A 118 -14.25 -14.46 -3.04
N GLU A 119 -14.39 -15.52 -2.25
CA GLU A 119 -14.99 -15.41 -0.90
C GLU A 119 -14.18 -14.47 -0.02
N TRP A 120 -12.85 -14.62 0.00
CA TRP A 120 -11.96 -13.77 0.79
C TRP A 120 -11.94 -12.32 0.30
N VAL A 121 -11.93 -12.10 -1.02
CA VAL A 121 -12.06 -10.75 -1.59
C VAL A 121 -13.41 -10.13 -1.22
N GLN A 122 -14.51 -10.89 -1.23
CA GLN A 122 -15.83 -10.41 -0.81
C GLN A 122 -15.92 -10.12 0.70
N ARG A 123 -15.23 -10.90 1.56
CA ARG A 123 -15.06 -10.55 2.99
C ARG A 123 -14.32 -9.22 3.13
N GLY A 124 -13.25 -9.01 2.37
CA GLY A 124 -12.54 -7.72 2.30
C GLY A 124 -13.45 -6.57 1.88
N LYS A 125 -14.27 -6.75 0.83
CA LYS A 125 -15.25 -5.74 0.37
C LYS A 125 -16.28 -5.38 1.45
N LYS A 126 -16.72 -6.33 2.28
CA LYS A 126 -17.61 -6.06 3.42
C LYS A 126 -16.93 -5.20 4.49
N VAL A 127 -15.64 -5.44 4.78
CA VAL A 127 -14.86 -4.60 5.71
C VAL A 127 -14.72 -3.17 5.19
N LEU A 128 -14.55 -2.98 3.87
CA LEU A 128 -14.45 -1.64 3.26
C LEU A 128 -15.76 -0.84 3.25
N ALA A 129 -16.89 -1.47 3.58
CA ALA A 129 -18.24 -0.91 3.56
C ALA A 129 -18.92 -0.87 4.94
N ALA A 130 -18.19 -1.22 6.01
CA ALA A 130 -18.63 -1.21 7.41
C ALA A 130 -18.29 0.10 8.11
#